data_AF-A0A6N8TZA7-F1
#
_entry.id   AF-A0A6N8TZA7-F1
#
_cell.length_a   1.000
_cell.length_b   1.000
_cell.length_c   1.000
_cell.angle_alpha   90.00
_cell.angle_beta   90.00
_cell.angle_gamma   90.00
#
_symmetry.space_group_name_H-M   'P 1'
#
loop_
_entity.id
_entity.type
_entity.pdbx_description
1 polymer ?
#
loop_
_entity_poly.entity_id
_entity_poly.type
_entity_poly.pdbx_seq_one_letter_code
_entity_poly.pdbx_strand_id
1 'polypeptide(L)'
;MSFFKYLTWDSAHMDLRYEQDPYDGHMNITNVYKDSRKMDMARINDEYSGPIRDAQRVINANRLGMLIIYLALVFLPALITSVMQENVLLLGVIIVYTVLAYFVVEAVNQVKINQVLHKLDQDLKTSPEPVDQSR
;
A
#
# COMPACT_ATOMS: atom_id res chain seq x y z
N MET A 1 -3.73 -18.78 1.16
CA MET A 1 -5.17 -18.43 1.34
C MET A 1 -5.38 -17.05 1.98
N SER A 2 -4.46 -16.50 2.78
CA SER A 2 -4.60 -15.13 3.33
C SER A 2 -4.44 -14.02 2.28
N PHE A 3 -3.58 -14.19 1.27
CA PHE A 3 -3.35 -13.20 0.20
C PHE A 3 -4.66 -12.78 -0.50
N PHE A 4 -5.40 -13.75 -1.06
CA PHE A 4 -6.67 -13.47 -1.74
C PHE A 4 -7.72 -12.89 -0.80
N LYS A 5 -7.77 -13.35 0.46
CA LYS A 5 -8.68 -12.80 1.47
C LYS A 5 -8.52 -11.29 1.63
N TYR A 6 -7.29 -10.78 1.70
CA TYR A 6 -7.02 -9.35 1.83
C TYR A 6 -7.09 -8.62 0.49
N LEU A 7 -6.77 -9.28 -0.62
CA LEU A 7 -6.87 -8.69 -1.95
C LEU A 7 -8.33 -8.37 -2.32
N THR A 8 -9.27 -9.24 -1.94
CA THR A 8 -10.71 -9.08 -2.22
C THR A 8 -11.50 -8.55 -1.03
N TRP A 9 -10.83 -8.07 0.01
CA TRP A 9 -11.53 -7.52 1.17
C TRP A 9 -12.13 -6.16 0.81
N ASP A 10 -13.44 -6.03 0.98
CA ASP A 10 -14.16 -4.79 0.73
C ASP A 10 -13.87 -3.79 1.88
N SER A 11 -13.14 -2.73 1.53
CA SER A 11 -12.80 -1.61 2.41
C SER A 11 -13.62 -0.37 2.12
N ALA A 12 -14.70 -0.46 1.33
CA ALA A 12 -15.47 0.70 0.87
C ALA A 12 -16.05 1.58 2.00
N HIS A 13 -16.24 1.02 3.20
CA HIS A 13 -16.68 1.73 4.39
C HIS A 13 -15.58 2.53 5.09
N MET A 14 -14.31 2.24 4.78
CA MET A 14 -13.14 2.92 5.33
C MET A 14 -12.63 4.02 4.41
N ASP A 15 -12.21 5.13 5.00
CA ASP A 15 -11.54 6.25 4.33
C ASP A 15 -10.36 6.68 5.22
N LEU A 16 -9.29 5.89 5.13
CA LEU A 16 -8.06 6.16 5.88
C LEU A 16 -7.37 7.38 5.27
N ARG A 17 -7.38 8.48 6.00
CA ARG A 17 -6.63 9.71 5.68
C ARG A 17 -5.58 9.93 6.74
N TYR A 18 -4.39 10.31 6.30
CA TYR A 18 -3.29 10.63 7.19
C TYR A 18 -2.42 11.72 6.57
N GLU A 19 -1.81 12.51 7.44
CA GLU A 19 -0.82 13.51 7.08
C GLU A 19 0.52 13.12 7.69
N GLN A 20 1.59 13.28 6.94
CA GLN A 20 2.92 13.11 7.49
C GLN A 20 3.38 14.44 8.08
N ASP A 21 3.71 14.44 9.37
CA ASP A 21 4.31 15.62 10.00
C ASP A 21 5.72 15.83 9.40
N PRO A 22 6.02 17.04 8.88
CA PRO A 22 7.29 17.33 8.22
C PRO A 22 8.49 17.38 9.17
N TYR A 23 8.29 17.48 10.49
CA TYR A 23 9.37 17.68 11.45
C TYR A 23 9.87 16.37 12.08
N ASP A 24 8.97 15.42 12.34
CA ASP A 24 9.30 14.15 13.01
C ASP A 24 9.02 12.91 12.13
N GLY A 25 8.38 13.10 10.97
CA GLY A 25 8.01 12.03 10.05
C GLY A 25 6.97 11.06 10.62
N HIS A 26 6.26 11.47 11.68
CA HIS A 26 5.12 10.72 12.22
C HIS A 26 3.91 10.86 11.29
N MET A 27 3.19 9.75 11.15
CA MET A 27 1.97 9.70 10.36
C MET A 27 0.81 10.01 11.28
N ASN A 28 0.13 11.14 11.08
CA ASN A 28 -1.03 11.54 11.85
C ASN A 28 -2.32 11.11 11.14
N ILE A 29 -3.06 10.17 11.70
CA ILE A 29 -4.31 9.67 11.12
C ILE A 29 -5.43 10.68 11.38
N THR A 30 -5.97 11.28 10.32
CA THR A 30 -7.01 12.33 10.40
C THR A 30 -8.41 11.78 10.19
N ASN A 31 -8.54 10.65 9.49
CA ASN A 31 -9.81 9.96 9.34
C ASN A 31 -9.61 8.45 9.11
N VAL A 32 -10.59 7.64 9.49
CA VAL A 32 -10.58 6.18 9.33
C VAL A 32 -11.83 5.67 8.60
N TYR A 33 -13.00 6.27 8.83
CA TYR A 33 -14.27 5.87 8.22
C TYR A 33 -14.87 6.99 7.39
N LYS A 34 -15.65 6.62 6.37
CA LYS A 34 -16.43 7.59 5.59
C LYS A 34 -17.54 8.23 6.41
N ASP A 35 -18.14 7.45 7.29
CA ASP A 35 -19.12 7.96 8.25
C ASP A 35 -18.39 8.70 9.37
N SER A 36 -18.86 9.90 9.70
CA SER A 36 -18.32 10.79 10.74
C SER A 36 -18.51 10.25 12.17
N ARG A 37 -18.17 8.99 12.39
CA ARG A 37 -18.14 8.34 13.70
C ARG A 37 -17.05 9.02 14.52
N LYS A 38 -17.43 9.56 15.68
CA LYS A 38 -16.47 10.08 16.67
C LYS A 38 -15.64 8.91 17.16
N MET A 39 -14.37 8.88 16.76
CA MET A 39 -13.39 7.90 17.22
C MET A 39 -12.26 8.63 17.93
N ASP A 40 -11.66 7.95 18.89
CA ASP A 40 -10.47 8.44 19.58
C ASP A 40 -9.26 8.37 18.63
N MET A 41 -9.04 9.48 17.92
CA MET A 41 -7.91 9.59 16.99
C MET A 41 -6.57 9.60 17.72
N ALA A 42 -6.50 9.98 18.99
CA ALA A 42 -5.24 9.98 19.74
C ALA A 42 -4.75 8.54 19.97
N ARG A 43 -5.66 7.65 20.42
CA ARG A 43 -5.35 6.22 20.56
C ARG A 43 -5.02 5.56 19.22
N ILE A 44 -5.82 5.83 18.19
CA ILE A 44 -5.59 5.28 16.85
C ILE A 44 -4.22 5.72 16.33
N ASN A 45 -3.83 6.98 16.56
CA ASN A 45 -2.54 7.47 16.11
C ASN A 45 -1.35 6.83 16.85
N ASP A 46 -1.46 6.62 18.17
CA ASP A 46 -0.39 5.96 18.94
C ASP A 46 -0.16 4.51 18.47
N GLU A 47 -1.25 3.77 18.23
CA GLU A 47 -1.18 2.34 17.91
C GLU A 47 -0.95 2.05 16.42
N TYR A 48 -1.48 2.88 15.52
CA TYR A 48 -1.48 2.61 14.08
C TYR A 48 -0.60 3.53 13.22
N SER A 49 -0.07 4.63 13.74
CA SER A 49 0.86 5.50 12.98
C SER A 49 2.12 4.74 12.54
N GLY A 50 2.70 3.94 13.43
CA GLY A 50 3.86 3.08 13.16
C GLY A 50 3.58 2.05 12.06
N PRO A 51 2.57 1.16 12.24
CA PRO A 51 2.18 0.17 11.23
C PRO A 51 1.85 0.75 9.85
N ILE A 52 1.17 1.90 9.77
CA ILE A 52 0.88 2.56 8.49
C ILE A 52 2.16 3.08 7.85
N ARG A 53 3.05 3.72 8.63
CA ARG A 53 4.36 4.19 8.15
C ARG A 53 5.21 3.04 7.63
N ASP A 54 5.25 1.93 8.34
CA ASP A 54 6.02 0.75 7.93
C ASP A 54 5.44 0.10 6.68
N ALA A 55 4.11 -0.03 6.59
CA ALA A 55 3.44 -0.51 5.40
C ALA A 55 3.76 0.38 4.18
N GLN A 56 3.72 1.70 4.33
CA GLN A 56 4.11 2.63 3.26
C GLN A 56 5.57 2.52 2.86
N ARG A 57 6.50 2.46 3.82
CA ARG A 57 7.92 2.25 3.52
C ARG A 57 8.13 0.97 2.74
N VAL A 58 7.47 -0.10 3.15
CA VAL A 58 7.55 -1.39 2.48
C VAL A 58 6.92 -1.36 1.08
N ILE A 59 5.81 -0.64 0.89
CA ILE A 59 5.20 -0.43 -0.44
C ILE A 59 6.15 0.34 -1.36
N ASN A 60 6.75 1.43 -0.85
CA ASN A 60 7.71 2.23 -1.62
C ASN A 60 8.98 1.45 -1.94
N ALA A 61 9.51 0.71 -0.96
CA ALA A 61 10.67 -0.16 -1.16
C ALA A 61 10.38 -1.28 -2.17
N ASN A 62 9.18 -1.88 -2.12
CA ASN A 62 8.74 -2.87 -3.11
C ASN A 62 8.66 -2.28 -4.52
N ARG A 63 8.07 -1.08 -4.67
CA ARG A 63 7.97 -0.38 -5.97
C ARG A 63 9.35 -0.04 -6.52
N LEU A 64 10.24 0.52 -5.69
CA LEU A 64 11.60 0.87 -6.09
C LEU A 64 12.43 -0.38 -6.43
N GLY A 65 12.35 -1.41 -5.58
CA GLY A 65 13.04 -2.68 -5.79
C GLY A 65 12.62 -3.35 -7.09
N MET A 66 11.31 -3.38 -7.38
CA MET A 66 10.83 -3.90 -8.66
C MET A 66 11.34 -3.07 -9.83
N LEU A 67 11.34 -1.74 -9.76
CA LEU A 67 11.86 -0.89 -10.83
C LEU A 67 13.33 -1.20 -11.12
N ILE A 68 14.16 -1.32 -10.09
CA ILE A 68 15.59 -1.65 -10.21
C ILE A 68 15.77 -3.03 -10.84
N ILE A 69 15.07 -4.04 -10.33
CA ILE A 69 15.16 -5.43 -10.84
C ILE A 69 14.66 -5.50 -12.29
N TYR A 70 13.55 -4.84 -12.60
CA TYR A 70 12.98 -4.78 -13.93
C TYR A 70 13.94 -4.11 -14.91
N LEU A 71 14.54 -2.98 -14.53
CA LEU A 71 15.54 -2.30 -15.36
C LEU A 71 16.75 -3.20 -15.62
N ALA A 72 17.29 -3.82 -14.57
CA ALA A 72 18.51 -4.62 -14.65
C ALA A 72 18.33 -5.95 -15.41
N LEU A 73 17.23 -6.67 -15.15
CA LEU A 73 17.06 -8.05 -15.65
C LEU A 73 16.14 -8.17 -16.86
N VAL A 74 15.27 -7.19 -17.10
CA VAL A 74 14.30 -7.25 -18.18
C VAL A 74 14.62 -6.20 -19.22
N PHE A 75 14.58 -4.92 -18.85
CA PHE A 75 14.67 -3.80 -19.79
C PHE A 75 16.05 -3.64 -20.44
N LEU A 76 17.14 -3.73 -19.67
CA LEU A 76 18.49 -3.60 -20.23
C LEU A 76 18.85 -4.75 -21.17
N PRO A 77 18.66 -6.04 -20.79
CA PRO A 77 18.94 -7.17 -21.70
C PRO A 77 18.10 -7.10 -22.97
N ALA A 78 16.82 -6.75 -22.81
CA ALA A 78 15.90 -6.50 -23.90
C ALA A 78 16.35 -5.43 -24.91
N LEU A 79 16.83 -4.29 -24.40
CA LEU A 79 17.34 -3.21 -25.25
C LEU A 79 18.54 -3.70 -26.05
N ILE A 80 19.48 -4.40 -25.38
CA ILE A 80 20.67 -4.94 -26.01
C ILE A 80 20.29 -5.94 -27.11
N THR A 81 19.40 -6.90 -26.81
CA THR A 81 18.97 -7.90 -27.80
C THR A 81 18.16 -7.29 -28.93
N SER A 82 17.30 -6.30 -28.65
CA SER A 82 16.53 -5.58 -29.67
C SER A 82 17.43 -4.86 -30.66
N VAL A 83 18.50 -4.21 -30.18
CA VAL A 83 19.48 -3.53 -31.05
C VAL A 83 20.30 -4.54 -31.84
N MET A 84 20.77 -5.62 -31.21
CA MET A 84 21.56 -6.66 -31.89
C MET A 84 20.79 -7.44 -32.95
N GLN A 85 19.49 -7.65 -32.75
CA GLN A 85 18.64 -8.46 -33.64
C GLN A 85 17.77 -7.61 -34.57
N GLU A 86 17.89 -6.28 -34.52
CA GLU A 86 17.04 -5.31 -35.24
C GLU A 86 15.53 -5.57 -35.07
N ASN A 87 15.15 -6.18 -33.94
CA ASN A 87 13.81 -6.69 -33.72
C ASN A 87 13.02 -5.78 -32.79
N VAL A 88 12.34 -4.78 -33.39
CA VAL A 88 11.49 -3.81 -32.67
C VAL A 88 10.27 -4.47 -32.01
N LEU A 89 9.83 -5.63 -32.52
CA LEU A 89 8.72 -6.40 -31.94
C LEU A 89 9.02 -6.85 -30.50
N LEU A 90 10.30 -7.08 -30.19
CA LEU A 90 10.77 -7.46 -28.86
C LEU A 90 10.43 -6.36 -27.85
N LEU A 91 10.68 -5.09 -28.18
CA LEU A 91 10.32 -3.92 -27.36
C LEU A 91 8.82 -3.88 -27.03
N GLY A 92 7.96 -4.22 -27.99
CA GLY A 92 6.51 -4.30 -27.77
C GLY A 92 6.13 -5.33 -26.70
N VAL A 93 6.72 -6.53 -26.76
CA VAL A 93 6.46 -7.60 -25.77
C VAL A 93 6.90 -7.19 -24.37
N ILE A 94 8.04 -6.51 -24.26
CA ILE A 94 8.57 -6.04 -22.98
C ILE A 94 7.65 -5.02 -22.33
N ILE A 95 7.10 -4.08 -23.11
CA ILE A 95 6.15 -3.09 -22.60
C ILE A 95 4.92 -3.77 -21.99
N VAL A 96 4.34 -4.76 -22.69
CA VAL A 96 3.21 -5.54 -22.16
C VAL A 96 3.61 -6.27 -20.88
N TYR A 97 4.80 -6.86 -20.84
CA TYR A 97 5.33 -7.51 -19.65
C TYR A 97 5.53 -6.53 -18.48
N THR A 98 5.96 -5.28 -18.74
CA THR A 98 6.07 -4.25 -17.70
C THR A 98 4.74 -4.01 -17.01
N VAL A 99 3.66 -3.91 -17.79
CA VAL A 99 2.31 -3.66 -17.26
C VAL A 99 1.89 -4.81 -16.35
N LEU A 100 2.12 -6.06 -16.76
CA LEU A 100 1.81 -7.23 -15.94
C LEU A 100 2.66 -7.28 -14.66
N ALA A 101 3.96 -7.03 -14.75
CA ALA A 101 4.85 -7.02 -13.58
C ALA A 101 4.46 -5.92 -12.59
N TYR A 102 4.12 -4.73 -13.09
CA TYR A 102 3.61 -3.63 -12.28
C TYR A 102 2.31 -4.02 -11.57
N PHE A 103 1.37 -4.65 -12.29
CA PHE A 103 0.09 -5.10 -11.72
C PHE A 103 0.29 -6.12 -10.57
N VAL A 104 1.23 -7.06 -10.72
CA VAL A 104 1.55 -8.03 -9.67
C VAL A 104 2.09 -7.35 -8.41
N VAL A 105 3.01 -6.39 -8.56
CA VAL A 105 3.54 -5.64 -7.42
C VAL A 105 2.46 -4.81 -6.75
N GLU A 106 1.59 -4.19 -7.53
CA GLU A 106 0.50 -3.39 -6.97
C GLU A 106 -0.51 -4.27 -6.23
N ALA A 107 -0.80 -5.48 -6.72
CA ALA A 107 -1.62 -6.45 -5.99
C ALA A 107 -0.99 -6.85 -4.64
N VAL A 108 0.33 -7.05 -4.59
CA VAL A 108 1.06 -7.32 -3.33
C VAL A 108 0.99 -6.12 -2.38
N ASN A 109 1.15 -4.91 -2.91
CA ASN A 109 1.07 -3.68 -2.12
C ASN A 109 -0.35 -3.46 -1.57
N GLN A 110 -1.39 -3.73 -2.37
CA GLN A 110 -2.79 -3.69 -1.94
C GLN A 110 -3.07 -4.68 -0.81
N VAL A 111 -2.52 -5.89 -0.87
CA VAL A 111 -2.67 -6.85 0.23
C VAL A 111 -2.02 -6.33 1.52
N LYS A 112 -0.86 -5.69 1.45
CA LYS A 112 -0.18 -5.13 2.63
C LYS A 112 -0.99 -4.02 3.28
N ILE A 113 -1.54 -3.08 2.50
CA ILE A 113 -2.37 -2.02 3.07
C ILE A 113 -3.69 -2.59 3.61
N ASN A 114 -4.34 -3.51 2.90
CA ASN A 114 -5.59 -4.12 3.35
C ASN A 114 -5.42 -4.96 4.62
N GLN A 115 -4.25 -5.54 4.86
CA GLN A 115 -3.95 -6.20 6.13
C GLN A 115 -3.93 -5.21 7.30
N VAL A 116 -3.33 -4.04 7.12
CA VAL A 116 -3.30 -3.00 8.15
C VAL A 116 -4.70 -2.45 8.39
N LEU A 117 -5.43 -2.14 7.31
CA LEU A 117 -6.80 -1.64 7.39
C LEU A 117 -7.76 -2.65 8.03
N HIS A 118 -7.64 -3.93 7.71
CA HIS A 118 -8.48 -4.97 8.29
C HIS A 118 -8.20 -5.15 9.79
N LYS A 119 -6.94 -5.04 10.22
CA LYS A 119 -6.62 -5.05 11.67
C LYS A 119 -7.23 -3.84 12.38
N LEU A 120 -7.06 -2.66 11.81
CA LEU A 120 -7.66 -1.43 12.32
C LEU A 120 -9.19 -1.55 12.44
N ASP A 121 -9.87 -2.06 11.41
CA ASP A 121 -11.32 -2.25 11.42
C ASP A 121 -11.77 -3.28 12.46
N GLN A 122 -11.00 -4.36 12.65
CA GLN A 122 -11.31 -5.36 13.67
C GLN A 122 -11.17 -4.78 15.08
N ASP A 123 -10.06 -4.10 15.37
CA ASP A 123 -9.80 -3.55 16.70
C ASP A 123 -10.83 -2.48 17.07
N LEU A 124 -11.22 -1.63 16.11
CA LEU A 124 -12.26 -0.61 16.30
C LEU A 124 -13.66 -1.22 16.47
N LYS A 125 -13.91 -2.43 15.94
CA LYS A 125 -15.18 -3.16 16.13
C LYS A 125 -15.22 -3.94 17.45
N THR A 126 -14.10 -4.45 17.92
CA THR A 126 -14.02 -5.25 19.17
C THR A 126 -13.77 -4.42 20.42
N SER A 127 -13.21 -3.22 20.29
CA SER A 127 -13.08 -2.26 21.39
C SER A 127 -13.77 -0.93 21.05
N PRO A 128 -15.13 -0.89 21.02
CA PRO A 128 -15.86 0.36 21.02
C PRO A 128 -15.88 0.91 22.46
N GLU A 129 -14.73 1.29 23.02
CA GLU A 129 -14.75 1.96 24.31
C GLU A 129 -15.19 3.42 24.15
N PRO A 130 -15.99 3.92 25.10
CA PRO A 130 -16.79 5.10 24.92
C PRO A 130 -15.87 6.31 24.85
N VAL A 131 -16.25 7.26 24.00
CA VAL A 131 -15.82 8.65 24.15
C VAL A 131 -16.17 9.05 25.58
N ASP A 132 -15.16 9.10 26.47
CA ASP A 132 -15.34 9.63 27.81
C ASP A 132 -15.73 11.10 27.65
N GLN A 133 -17.02 11.38 27.82
CA GLN A 133 -17.58 12.73 27.86
C GLN A 133 -17.33 13.36 29.23
N SER A 134 -16.12 13.28 29.77
CA SER A 134 -15.78 13.93 31.03
C SER A 134 -14.84 15.13 30.84
N ARG A 135 -15.52 16.29 30.80
CA ARG A 135 -15.09 17.67 31.09
C ARG A 135 -14.56 18.53 29.95
#